data_AF-A0A4V6AUV7-F1
#
_entry.id   AF-A0A4V6AUV7-F1
#
_cell.length_a   1.000
_cell.length_b   1.000
_cell.length_c   1.000
_cell.angle_alpha   90.00
_cell.angle_beta   90.00
_cell.angle_gamma   90.00
#
_symmetry.space_group_name_H-M   'P 1'
#
loop_
_entity.id
_entity.type
_entity.pdbx_description
1 polymer ?
#
loop_
_entity_poly.entity_id
_entity_poly.type
_entity_poly.pdbx_seq_one_letter_code
_entity_poly.pdbx_strand_id
1 'polypeptide(L)'
;MLDVNVVGIVRVTRAFLPLLRRSPHPVIVNVSSGMGSFGMTHDPERVESQYAGELKDVEVNAADPGQTATDSTGGLGHGVTDGADPIVALATTGPDGPTGQFVGRSGPLPW
;
A
#
# COMPACT_ATOMS: atom_id res chain seq x y z
N MET A 1 11.35 10.24 8.65
CA MET A 1 10.59 9.06 8.15
C MET A 1 9.09 9.29 8.18
N LEU A 2 8.52 9.72 9.32
CA LEU A 2 7.08 9.97 9.47
C LEU A 2 6.50 10.97 8.45
N ASP A 3 7.20 12.09 8.20
CA ASP A 3 6.73 13.12 7.27
C ASP A 3 6.55 12.63 5.82
N VAL A 4 7.43 11.73 5.38
CA VAL A 4 7.42 11.21 4.00
C VAL A 4 6.54 9.97 3.90
N ASN A 5 6.78 8.98 4.76
CA ASN A 5 6.20 7.64 4.62
C ASN A 5 4.81 7.50 5.26
N VAL A 6 4.35 8.48 6.05
CA VAL A 6 3.02 8.47 6.66
C VAL A 6 2.25 9.72 6.26
N VAL A 7 2.75 10.90 6.63
CA VAL A 7 2.06 12.18 6.35
C VAL A 7 2.02 12.46 4.85
N GLY A 8 3.10 12.14 4.12
CA GLY A 8 3.17 12.28 2.66
C GLY A 8 2.08 11.47 1.96
N ILE A 9 1.88 10.21 2.35
CA ILE A 9 0.83 9.34 1.79
C ILE A 9 -0.55 9.95 2.01
N VAL A 10 -0.86 10.42 3.23
CA VAL A 10 -2.16 11.06 3.51
C VAL A 10 -2.39 12.30 2.63
N ARG A 11 -1.36 13.13 2.45
CA ARG A 11 -1.43 14.33 1.60
C ARG A 11 -1.65 13.99 0.13
N VAL A 12 -0.92 13.00 -0.38
CA VAL A 12 -1.07 12.52 -1.77
C VAL A 12 -2.47 11.95 -1.97
N THR A 13 -2.92 11.04 -1.12
CA THR A 13 -4.26 10.46 -1.21
C THR A 13 -5.34 11.53 -1.22
N ARG A 14 -5.28 12.51 -0.30
CA ARG A 14 -6.24 13.64 -0.28
C ARG A 14 -6.23 14.45 -1.57
N ALA A 15 -5.04 14.78 -2.08
CA ALA A 15 -4.91 15.61 -3.27
C ALA A 15 -5.45 14.92 -4.53
N PHE A 16 -5.28 13.60 -4.63
CA PHE A 16 -5.71 12.82 -5.80
C PHE A 16 -7.13 12.26 -5.69
N LEU A 17 -7.76 12.28 -4.52
CA LEU A 17 -9.09 11.73 -4.30
C LEU A 17 -10.16 12.23 -5.29
N PRO A 18 -10.24 13.54 -5.65
CA PRO A 18 -11.19 14.00 -6.66
C PRO A 18 -10.94 13.40 -8.05
N LEU A 19 -9.70 13.08 -8.39
CA LEU A 19 -9.34 12.45 -9.66
C LEU A 19 -9.67 10.96 -9.64
N LEU A 20 -9.35 10.28 -8.54
CA LEU A 20 -9.66 8.87 -8.32
C LEU A 20 -11.16 8.62 -8.45
N ARG A 21 -12.01 9.46 -7.84
CA ARG A 21 -13.48 9.35 -7.93
C ARG A 21 -14.06 9.46 -9.34
N ARG A 22 -13.29 9.93 -10.33
CA ARG A 22 -13.71 9.95 -11.74
C ARG A 22 -13.23 8.72 -12.51
N SER A 23 -12.35 7.91 -11.93
CA SER A 23 -11.93 6.65 -12.53
C SER A 23 -13.12 5.68 -12.49
N PRO A 24 -13.35 4.91 -13.57
CA PRO A 24 -14.29 3.80 -13.51
C PRO A 24 -13.82 2.70 -12.54
N HIS A 25 -12.51 2.62 -12.28
CA HIS A 25 -11.87 1.65 -11.38
C HIS A 25 -10.75 2.35 -10.58
N PRO A 26 -11.08 3.04 -9.46
CA PRO A 26 -10.09 3.74 -8.65
C PRO A 26 -9.31 2.78 -7.74
N VAL A 27 -7.99 2.76 -7.90
CA VAL A 27 -7.10 1.88 -7.13
C VAL A 27 -5.97 2.71 -6.48
N ILE A 28 -5.70 2.42 -5.21
CA ILE A 28 -4.53 2.89 -4.47
C ILE A 28 -3.74 1.67 -3.98
N VAL A 29 -2.45 1.64 -4.33
CA VAL A 29 -1.49 0.66 -3.80
C VAL A 29 -0.42 1.39 -3.00
N ASN A 30 -0.41 1.19 -1.69
CA ASN A 30 0.64 1.72 -0.82
C ASN A 30 1.80 0.72 -0.74
N VAL A 31 3.00 1.14 -1.16
CA VAL A 31 4.21 0.33 -0.99
C VAL A 31 4.63 0.40 0.48
N SER A 32 4.54 -0.73 1.17
CA SER A 32 4.87 -0.91 2.58
C SER A 32 6.03 -1.90 2.72
N SER A 33 6.23 -2.46 3.91
CA SER A 33 7.19 -3.51 4.19
C SER A 33 6.65 -4.45 5.27
N GLY A 34 7.16 -5.68 5.36
CA GLY A 34 6.85 -6.59 6.47
C GLY A 34 7.13 -6.01 7.86
N MET A 35 7.99 -4.99 7.99
CA MET A 35 8.18 -4.25 9.24
C MET A 35 6.99 -3.35 9.62
N GLY A 36 6.08 -3.09 8.68
CA GLY A 36 4.79 -2.42 8.90
C GLY A 36 3.64 -3.37 9.25
N SER A 37 3.93 -4.68 9.39
CA SER A 37 2.96 -5.76 9.60
C SER A 37 2.54 -5.89 11.08
N PHE A 38 1.34 -5.42 11.42
CA PHE A 38 0.40 -5.82 12.51
C PHE A 38 0.68 -5.71 13.99
N GLY A 39 1.92 -5.58 14.45
CA GLY A 39 2.16 -5.41 15.89
C GLY A 39 1.84 -4.00 16.44
N MET A 40 1.98 -2.94 15.64
CA MET A 40 2.04 -1.55 16.15
C MET A 40 0.96 -0.59 15.63
N THR A 41 0.19 -0.93 14.59
CA THR A 41 -0.73 0.01 13.91
C THR A 41 -2.22 -0.24 14.19
N HIS A 42 -2.56 -1.28 14.94
CA HIS A 42 -3.93 -1.61 15.41
C HIS A 42 -4.20 -1.18 16.84
N ASP A 43 -3.45 -0.21 17.35
CA ASP A 43 -3.90 0.51 18.53
C ASP A 43 -5.08 1.41 18.10
N PRO A 44 -6.33 1.12 18.51
CA PRO A 44 -7.47 1.97 18.18
C PRO A 44 -7.34 3.38 18.77
N GLU A 45 -6.42 3.61 19.70
CA GLU A 45 -6.07 4.93 20.24
C GLU A 45 -5.19 5.76 19.28
N ARG A 46 -4.66 5.15 18.20
CA ARG A 46 -3.81 5.82 17.20
C ARG A 46 -4.61 6.34 16.01
N VAL A 47 -4.35 7.58 15.62
CA VAL A 47 -5.07 8.31 14.55
C VAL A 47 -4.95 7.63 13.18
N GLU A 48 -3.87 6.87 12.96
CA GLU A 48 -3.56 6.15 11.75
C GLU A 48 -4.56 5.00 11.49
N SER A 49 -5.20 4.46 12.53
CA SER A 49 -6.21 3.38 12.42
C SER A 49 -7.59 3.88 11.96
N GLN A 50 -7.87 5.19 12.11
CA GLN A 50 -9.21 5.75 11.87
C GLN A 50 -9.44 6.25 10.42
N TYR A 51 -8.41 6.22 9.57
CA TYR A 51 -8.46 6.82 8.23
C TYR A 51 -9.15 5.96 7.16
N ALA A 52 -9.34 4.66 7.40
CA ALA A 52 -9.97 3.74 6.44
C ALA A 52 -11.48 4.00 6.21
N GLY A 53 -12.14 4.78 7.07
CA GLY A 53 -13.59 4.98 7.05
C GLY A 53 -14.15 5.79 5.86
N GLU A 54 -13.31 6.59 5.17
CA GLU A 54 -13.76 7.57 4.16
C GLU A 54 -13.57 7.15 2.69
N LEU A 55 -12.90 6.02 2.42
CA LEU A 55 -12.51 5.58 1.06
C LEU A 55 -13.29 4.35 0.57
N LYS A 56 -14.59 4.25 0.89
CA LYS A 56 -15.40 3.06 0.56
C LYS A 56 -15.64 2.86 -0.94
N ASP A 57 -15.40 3.90 -1.75
CA ASP A 57 -15.53 3.95 -3.20
C ASP A 57 -14.19 3.72 -3.93
N VAL A 58 -13.11 3.41 -3.21
CA VAL A 58 -11.76 3.22 -3.75
C VAL A 58 -11.18 1.89 -3.26
N GLU A 59 -10.60 1.10 -4.16
CA GLU A 59 -9.81 -0.07 -3.77
C GLU A 59 -8.49 0.40 -3.16
N VAL A 60 -8.22 0.03 -1.90
CA VAL A 60 -7.01 0.46 -1.20
C VAL A 60 -6.32 -0.77 -0.62
N ASN A 61 -5.10 -1.06 -1.06
CA ASN A 61 -4.29 -2.16 -0.56
C ASN A 61 -2.87 -1.71 -0.24
N ALA A 62 -2.15 -2.53 0.52
CA ALA A 62 -0.73 -2.39 0.76
C ALA A 62 0.04 -3.56 0.13
N ALA A 63 1.22 -3.27 -0.41
CA ALA A 63 2.12 -4.27 -0.99
C ALA A 63 3.46 -4.27 -0.27
N ASP A 64 4.00 -5.45 0.06
CA ASP A 64 5.40 -5.63 0.44
C ASP A 64 6.19 -6.07 -0.79
N PRO A 65 7.12 -5.24 -1.31
CA PRO A 65 7.97 -5.63 -2.42
C PRO A 65 9.00 -6.69 -2.04
N GLY A 66 9.19 -6.98 -0.74
CA GLY A 66 10.28 -7.80 -0.25
C GLY A 66 11.62 -7.08 -0.34
N GLN A 67 12.70 -7.76 0.04
CA GLN A 67 14.04 -7.20 -0.03
C GLN A 67 14.47 -7.07 -1.50
N THR A 68 14.28 -5.88 -2.05
CA THR A 68 14.58 -5.52 -3.44
C THR A 68 15.93 -4.82 -3.54
N ALA A 69 16.77 -5.22 -4.50
CA ALA A 69 18.07 -4.62 -4.77
C ALA A 69 17.92 -3.18 -5.30
N THR A 70 18.03 -2.21 -4.39
CA THR A 70 17.93 -0.75 -4.65
C THR A 70 19.00 -0.03 -3.84
N ASP A 71 19.19 1.28 -4.07
CA ASP A 71 20.12 2.09 -3.28
C ASP A 71 19.81 2.02 -1.77
N SER A 72 18.52 2.01 -1.41
CA SER A 72 18.06 1.93 -0.01
C SER A 72 18.44 0.62 0.69
N THR A 73 18.65 -0.46 -0.07
CA THR A 73 19.10 -1.76 0.44
C THR A 73 20.57 -2.03 0.16
N GLY A 74 21.32 -1.05 -0.38
CA GLY A 74 22.71 -1.23 -0.80
C GLY A 74 22.86 -2.23 -1.95
N GLY A 75 21.84 -2.40 -2.79
CA GLY A 75 21.81 -3.37 -3.89
C GLY A 75 21.58 -4.81 -3.45
N LEU A 76 21.19 -5.05 -2.19
CA LEU A 76 20.92 -6.39 -1.67
C LEU A 76 19.48 -6.82 -1.95
N GLY A 77 19.30 -8.08 -2.33
CA GLY A 77 17.98 -8.68 -2.53
C GLY A 77 17.73 -9.14 -3.97
N HIS A 78 16.46 -9.33 -4.32
CA HIS A 78 16.04 -9.70 -5.67
C HIS A 78 15.95 -8.49 -6.60
N GLY A 79 15.74 -8.73 -7.90
CA GLY A 79 15.62 -7.67 -8.90
C GLY A 79 14.42 -6.74 -8.66
N VAL A 80 14.50 -5.53 -9.23
CA VAL A 80 13.41 -4.53 -9.19
C VAL A 80 12.13 -5.05 -9.83
N THR A 81 12.25 -5.82 -10.91
CA THR A 81 11.10 -6.47 -11.55
C THR A 81 10.33 -7.35 -10.56
N ASP A 82 11.03 -8.25 -9.87
CA ASP A 82 10.44 -9.13 -8.85
C ASP A 82 9.78 -8.35 -7.69
N GLY A 83 10.34 -7.21 -7.31
CA GLY A 83 9.77 -6.35 -6.25
C GLY A 83 8.54 -5.56 -6.70
N ALA A 84 8.41 -5.30 -8.01
CA ALA A 84 7.26 -4.60 -8.58
C ALA A 84 6.04 -5.51 -8.75
N ASP A 85 6.23 -6.83 -8.85
CA ASP A 85 5.17 -7.81 -9.09
C ASP A 85 3.92 -7.64 -8.19
N PRO A 86 4.02 -7.62 -6.84
CA PRO A 86 2.83 -7.49 -5.99
C PRO A 86 2.15 -6.12 -6.13
N ILE A 87 2.91 -5.08 -6.46
CA ILE A 87 2.40 -3.71 -6.65
C ILE A 87 1.61 -3.63 -7.96
N VAL A 88 2.19 -4.14 -9.05
CA VAL A 88 1.55 -4.16 -10.36
C VAL A 88 0.30 -5.02 -10.32
N ALA A 89 0.38 -6.21 -9.70
CA ALA A 89 -0.76 -7.10 -9.55
C ALA A 89 -1.97 -6.41 -8.90
N LEU A 90 -1.74 -5.70 -7.78
CA LEU A 90 -2.79 -4.93 -7.08
C LEU A 90 -3.24 -3.70 -7.88
N ALA A 91 -2.36 -3.03 -8.62
CA ALA A 91 -2.70 -1.84 -9.38
C ALA A 91 -3.55 -2.16 -10.63
N THR A 92 -3.50 -3.40 -11.10
CA THR A 92 -4.20 -3.88 -12.30
C THR A 92 -5.35 -4.84 -11.99
N THR A 93 -5.83 -4.87 -10.74
CA THR A 93 -7.02 -5.65 -10.39
C THR A 93 -8.23 -5.17 -11.18
N GLY A 94 -9.12 -6.13 -11.49
CA GLY A 94 -10.43 -5.81 -12.06
C GLY A 94 -11.35 -5.12 -11.05
N PRO A 95 -12.58 -4.77 -11.45
CA PRO A 95 -13.56 -4.06 -10.62
C PRO A 95 -13.97 -4.76 -9.31
N ASP A 96 -13.72 -6.07 -9.22
CA ASP A 96 -13.98 -6.90 -8.05
C ASP A 96 -12.67 -7.19 -7.29
N GLY A 97 -11.72 -6.26 -7.37
CA GLY A 97 -10.42 -6.37 -6.74
C GLY A 97 -10.53 -6.37 -5.22
N PRO A 98 -9.54 -6.95 -4.52
CA PRO A 98 -9.49 -6.89 -3.07
C PRO A 98 -9.40 -5.44 -2.59
N THR A 99 -9.89 -5.17 -1.39
CA THR A 99 -9.61 -3.93 -0.65
C THR A 99 -9.25 -4.27 0.80
N GLY A 100 -8.38 -3.48 1.41
CA GLY A 100 -7.89 -3.69 2.77
C GLY A 100 -6.90 -4.85 2.94
N GLN A 101 -6.25 -5.31 1.87
CA GLN A 101 -5.26 -6.39 1.94
C GLN A 101 -3.83 -5.86 2.12
N PHE A 102 -2.99 -6.68 2.75
CA PHE A 102 -1.54 -6.55 2.71
C PHE A 102 -0.95 -7.76 1.99
N VAL A 103 -0.23 -7.54 0.89
CA VAL A 103 0.17 -8.60 -0.04
C VAL A 103 1.67 -8.53 -0.31
N GLY A 104 2.35 -9.67 -0.19
CA GLY A 104 3.71 -9.86 -0.68
C GLY A 104 3.74 -10.66 -1.98
N ARG A 105 4.93 -10.94 -2.51
CA ARG A 105 5.12 -11.74 -3.73
C ARG A 105 4.43 -13.12 -3.66
N SER A 106 4.42 -13.74 -2.49
CA SER A 106 3.85 -15.09 -2.26
C SER A 106 2.33 -15.08 -2.04
N GLY A 107 1.69 -13.90 -2.05
CA GLY A 107 0.28 -13.73 -1.73
C GLY A 107 0.06 -12.90 -0.45
N PRO A 108 -1.16 -12.96 0.13
CA PRO A 108 -1.51 -12.20 1.31
C PRO A 108 -0.58 -12.48 2.49
N LEU A 109 -0.17 -11.41 3.17
CA LEU A 109 0.55 -11.44 4.43
C LEU A 109 -0.46 -11.26 5.57
N PRO A 110 -0.22 -11.82 6.77
CA PRO A 110 -1.12 -11.63 7.91
C PRO A 110 -1.35 -10.13 8.15
N TRP A 111 -2.60 -9.75 8.51
CA TRP A 111 -3.13 -8.45 8.96
C TRP A 111 -3.76 -8.58 10.37
#